data_AF-A0A7K2JX19-F1
#
_entry.id   AF-A0A7K2JX19-F1
#
_cell.length_a   1.000
_cell.length_b   1.000
_cell.length_c   1.000
_cell.angle_alpha   90.00
_cell.angle_beta   90.00
_cell.angle_gamma   90.00
#
_symmetry.space_group_name_H-M   'P 1'
#
loop_
_entity.id
_entity.type
_entity.pdbx_description
1 polymer ?
#
loop_
_entity_poly.entity_id
_entity_poly.type
_entity_poly.pdbx_seq_one_letter_code
_entity_poly.pdbx_strand_id
1 'polypeptide(L)' 'MAELSTRREYLYAAVREHGRPVTTGLAEQLMAGSPWPTARRNTTRKTLRSLARAGLLAVSPGPDGRITYHLATQHTGDR' A
#
# COMPACT_ATOMS: atom_id res chain seq x y z
N MET A 1 -18.74 -0.86 7.87
CA MET A 1 -17.27 -0.98 7.74
C MET A 1 -17.00 -2.18 6.87
N ALA A 2 -16.38 -2.02 5.69
CA ALA A 2 -16.07 -3.17 4.84
C ALA A 2 -15.19 -4.13 5.64
N GLU A 3 -15.62 -5.38 5.74
CA GLU A 3 -14.89 -6.45 6.42
C GLU A 3 -13.62 -6.73 5.60
N LEU A 4 -12.53 -6.06 5.96
CA LEU A 4 -11.23 -6.24 5.30
C LEU A 4 -10.76 -7.64 5.68
N SER A 5 -11.15 -8.61 4.86
CA SER A 5 -11.01 -10.04 5.13
C SER A 5 -9.55 -10.48 5.14
N THR A 6 -8.68 -9.70 4.49
CA THR A 6 -7.24 -9.97 4.45
C THR A 6 -6.40 -8.75 4.81
N ARG A 7 -5.22 -9.01 5.39
CA ARG A 7 -4.17 -8.00 5.63
C ARG A 7 -3.83 -7.18 4.39
N ARG A 8 -3.89 -7.82 3.22
CA ARG A 8 -3.62 -7.20 1.92
C ARG A 8 -4.66 -6.13 1.59
N GLU A 9 -5.93 -6.46 1.77
CA GLU A 9 -7.03 -5.52 1.56
C GLU A 9 -6.98 -4.38 2.57
N TYR A 10 -6.66 -4.68 3.83
CA TYR A 10 -6.48 -3.64 4.84
C TYR A 10 -5.40 -2.64 4.46
N LEU A 11 -4.21 -3.13 4.06
CA LEU A 11 -3.14 -2.23 3.65
C LEU A 11 -3.53 -1.44 2.40
N TYR A 12 -4.19 -2.06 1.43
CA TYR A 12 -4.66 -1.37 0.23
C TYR A 12 -5.69 -0.29 0.56
N ALA A 13 -6.67 -0.57 1.43
CA ALA A 13 -7.64 0.38 1.91
C ALA A 13 -6.98 1.55 2.66
N ALA A 14 -6.02 1.26 3.54
CA ALA A 14 -5.28 2.30 4.27
C ALA A 14 -4.47 3.21 3.32
N VAL A 15 -3.84 2.65 2.28
CA VAL A 15 -3.13 3.43 1.26
C VAL A 15 -4.12 4.24 0.42
N ARG A 16 -5.31 3.69 0.11
CA ARG A 16 -6.38 4.40 -0.59
C ARG A 16 -6.91 5.58 0.21
N GLU A 17 -7.19 5.37 1.49
CA GLU A 17 -7.67 6.40 2.42
C GLU A 17 -6.62 7.48 2.65
N HIS A 18 -5.33 7.12 2.71
CA HIS A 18 -4.25 8.09 2.81
C HIS A 18 -4.13 9.01 1.58
N GLY A 19 -4.50 8.51 0.38
CA GLY A 19 -4.60 9.32 -0.84
C GLY A 19 -3.29 9.89 -1.39
N ARG A 20 -2.13 9.55 -0.81
CA ARG A 20 -0.80 10.03 -1.19
C ARG A 20 0.19 8.87 -1.38
N PRO A 21 1.28 9.07 -2.12
CA PRO A 21 2.33 8.06 -2.23
C PRO A 21 2.90 7.70 -0.85
N VAL A 22 2.94 6.40 -0.53
CA VAL A 22 3.43 5.91 0.75
C VAL A 22 4.82 5.28 0.60
N THR A 23 5.68 5.52 1.57
CA THR A 23 6.93 4.75 1.71
C THR A 23 6.66 3.46 2.49
N THR A 24 7.60 2.51 2.49
CA THR A 24 7.49 1.31 3.33
C THR A 24 7.37 1.64 4.83
N GLY A 25 8.04 2.71 5.30
CA GLY A 25 7.96 3.13 6.71
C GLY A 25 6.62 3.79 7.05
N LEU A 26 6.01 4.51 6.11
CA LEU A 26 4.67 5.05 6.29
C LEU A 26 3.62 3.94 6.27
N ALA A 27 3.74 2.98 5.35
CA ALA A 27 2.88 1.81 5.31
C ALA A 27 2.96 0.98 6.60
N GLU A 28 4.12 0.90 7.24
CA GLU A 28 4.26 0.26 8.56
C GLU A 28 3.46 0.99 9.64
N GLN A 29 3.49 2.33 9.64
CA GLN A 29 2.68 3.13 10.56
C GLN A 29 1.18 2.95 10.31
N LEU A 30 0.75 2.90 9.05
CA LEU A 30 -0.65 2.61 8.70
C LEU A 30 -1.09 1.21 9.16
N MET A 31 -0.18 0.25 9.17
CA MET A 31 -0.41 -1.10 9.69
C MET A 31 -0.37 -1.20 11.21
N ALA A 32 0.16 -0.20 11.92
CA ALA A 32 0.23 -0.20 13.39
C ALA A 32 -1.17 -0.18 14.03
N GLY A 33 -2.15 0.44 13.37
CA GLY A 33 -3.57 0.40 13.79
C GLY A 33 -4.33 -0.85 13.35
N SER A 34 -3.68 -1.79 12.66
CA SER A 34 -4.36 -2.97 12.11
C SER A 34 -4.59 -4.05 13.18
N PRO A 35 -5.60 -4.91 13.00
CA PRO A 35 -5.83 -6.06 13.88
C PRO A 35 -4.76 -7.16 13.76
N TRP A 36 -3.69 -6.97 12.95
CA TRP A 36 -2.58 -7.90 12.80
C TRP A 36 -1.28 -7.35 13.41
N PRO A 37 -1.08 -7.45 14.74
CA PRO A 37 0.09 -6.88 15.43
C PRO A 37 1.42 -7.51 15.03
N THR A 38 1.40 -8.70 14.41
CA THR A 38 2.60 -9.38 13.89
C THR A 38 3.07 -8.86 12.53
N ALA A 39 2.30 -7.97 11.88
CA ALA A 39 2.64 -7.37 10.60
C ALA A 39 3.68 -6.25 10.76
N ARG A 40 4.93 -6.65 11.06
CA ARG A 40 6.09 -5.73 11.13
C ARG A 40 6.55 -5.28 9.74
N ARG A 41 7.46 -4.31 9.68
CA ARG A 41 8.07 -3.75 8.45
C ARG A 41 8.29 -4.72 7.28
N ASN A 42 8.86 -5.90 7.54
CA ASN A 42 9.17 -6.87 6.47
C ASN A 42 7.91 -7.48 5.86
N THR A 43 6.92 -7.79 6.69
CA THR A 43 5.60 -8.28 6.24
C THR A 43 4.90 -7.20 5.42
N THR A 44 4.87 -5.96 5.91
CA THR A 44 4.29 -4.82 5.19
C THR A 44 4.97 -4.60 3.84
N ARG A 45 6.30 -4.68 3.78
CA ARG A 45 7.06 -4.61 2.51
C ARG A 45 6.67 -5.72 1.53
N LYS A 46 6.56 -6.96 2.00
CA LYS A 46 6.13 -8.09 1.15
C LYS A 46 4.72 -7.88 0.62
N THR A 47 3.80 -7.40 1.46
CA THR A 47 2.42 -7.07 1.06
C THR A 47 2.39 -5.95 0.01
N LEU A 48 3.15 -4.86 0.20
CA LEU A 48 3.26 -3.78 -0.79
C LEU A 48 3.78 -4.29 -2.14
N ARG A 49 4.82 -5.13 -2.13
CA ARG A 49 5.34 -5.75 -3.35
C ARG A 49 4.31 -6.67 -4.01
N SER A 50 3.55 -7.43 -3.23
CA SER A 50 2.47 -8.27 -3.77
C SER A 50 1.36 -7.42 -4.41
N LEU A 51 0.95 -6.33 -3.76
CA LEU A 51 -0.01 -5.36 -4.32
C LEU A 51 0.50 -4.72 -5.61
N ALA A 52 1.79 -4.36 -5.65
CA ALA A 52 2.40 -3.82 -6.85
C ALA A 52 2.45 -4.84 -8.00
N ARG A 53 2.82 -6.10 -7.70
CA ARG A 53 2.79 -7.20 -8.69
C ARG A 53 1.38 -7.52 -9.18
N ALA A 54 0.36 -7.25 -8.36
CA ALA A 54 -1.04 -7.39 -8.74
C ALA A 54 -1.58 -6.19 -9.55
N GLY A 55 -0.76 -5.17 -9.81
CA GLY A 55 -1.18 -3.97 -10.55
C GLY A 55 -2.07 -3.01 -9.75
N LEU A 56 -2.21 -3.21 -8.44
CA LEU A 56 -3.02 -2.34 -7.57
C LEU A 56 -2.24 -1.11 -7.09
N LEU A 57 -0.92 -1.24 -7.02
CA LEU A 57 0.00 -0.16 -6.67
C LEU A 57 1.04 0.00 -7.76
N ALA A 58 1.44 1.23 -8.03
CA ALA A 58 2.59 1.54 -8.85
C ALA A 58 3.78 1.94 -7.97
N VAL A 59 4.98 1.56 -8.40
CA VAL A 59 6.23 1.81 -7.70
C VAL A 59 6.97 2.92 -8.43
N SER A 60 7.30 3.98 -7.73
CA SER A 60 8.06 5.12 -8.26
C SER A 60 9.20 5.51 -7.32
N PRO A 61 10.34 5.99 -7.83
CA PRO A 61 11.26 6.75 -7.00
C PRO A 61 10.57 8.04 -6.55
N GLY A 62 10.55 8.29 -5.24
CA GLY A 62 10.10 9.55 -4.66
C GLY A 62 11.16 10.65 -4.81
N PRO A 63 10.81 11.89 -4.46
CA PRO A 63 11.70 13.06 -4.60
C PRO A 63 13.01 12.91 -3.81
N ASP A 64 12.98 12.16 -2.70
CA ASP A 64 14.15 11.90 -1.85
C ASP A 64 14.99 10.69 -2.32
N GLY A 65 14.75 10.16 -3.52
CA GLY A 65 15.35 8.92 -4.04
C GLY A 65 14.84 7.64 -3.36
N ARG A 66 13.87 7.76 -2.45
CA ARG A 66 13.25 6.62 -1.75
C ARG A 66 12.11 6.04 -2.56
N ILE A 67 12.00 4.71 -2.60
CA ILE A 67 10.87 4.04 -3.26
C ILE A 67 9.55 4.39 -2.56
N THR A 68 8.61 4.93 -3.34
CA THR A 68 7.23 5.21 -2.95
C THR A 68 6.28 4.31 -3.72
N TYR A 69 5.17 3.96 -3.07
CA TYR A 69 4.07 3.21 -3.63
C TYR A 69 2.88 4.15 -3.71
N HIS A 70 2.34 4.34 -4.90
CA HIS A 70 1.11 5.09 -5.09
C HIS A 70 0.02 4.15 -5.62
N LEU A 71 -1.23 4.54 -5.45
CA LEU A 71 -2.33 3.82 -6.09
C LEU A 71 -2.04 3.79 -7.58
N ALA A 72 -2.11 2.60 -8.17
CA ALA A 72 -2.13 2.53 -9.62
C ALA A 72 -3.35 3.34 -10.04
N THR A 73 -3.11 4.51 -10.64
CA THR A 73 -4.19 5.26 -11.27
C THR A 73 -4.72 4.27 -12.29
N GLN A 74 -5.95 3.82 -12.14
CA GLN A 74 -6.60 3.12 -13.23
C GLN A 74 -6.50 4.11 -14.38
N HIS A 75 -5.62 3.83 -15.34
CA HIS A 75 -5.66 4.49 -16.61
C HIS A 75 -6.99 4.00 -17.18
N THR A 76 -8.06 4.69 -16.80
CA THR A 76 -9.34 4.60 -17.48
C THR A 76 -8.97 4.99 -18.89
N GLY A 77 -8.80 3.97 -19.72
CA GLY A 77 -8.50 4.13 -21.12
C GLY A 77 -9.56 5.06 -21.67
N ASP A 78 -9.10 6.25 -22.03
CA ASP A 78 -9.70 7.07 -23.04
C ASP A 78 -9.90 6.18 -24.27
N ARG A 79 -11.15 5.85 -24.58
CA ARG A 79 -11.57 5.31 -25.86
C ARG A 79 -12.99 5.77 -26.18
#